data_AF-A0A961ICE8-F1
#
_entry.id   AF-A0A961ICE8-F1
#
_cell.length_a   1.000
_cell.length_b   1.000
_cell.length_c   1.000
_cell.angle_alpha   90.00
_cell.angle_beta   90.00
_cell.angle_gamma   90.00
#
_symmetry.space_group_name_H-M   'P 1'
#
loop_
_entity.id
_entity.type
_entity.pdbx_description
1 polymer ?
#
loop_
_entity_poly.entity_id
_entity_poly.type
_entity_poly.pdbx_seq_one_letter_code
_entity_poly.pdbx_strand_id
1 'polypeptide(L)'
;IYKELEGGPVAGGSGSYYSVSFGDGAEVSEGIEVFGSVNFGYSVRPQLQGWQDVTASAGVSLFGLTLSYNIAYRPDLRLHDPYYESNQGGEAHEDLPVWILGRSNRSDGRIEDPSKKYGYINTYVNQQIQNVLQNTSSLGANYTYTPRQKIPRYLWWVSISYGFSI
;
A
#
# COMPACT_ATOMS: atom_id res chain seq x y z
N ILE A 1 13.94 12.88 22.15
CA ILE A 1 12.92 11.81 21.96
C ILE A 1 11.52 12.31 22.28
N TYR A 2 10.72 12.58 21.26
CA TYR A 2 9.28 12.83 21.41
C TYR A 2 8.47 11.56 21.07
N LYS A 3 7.32 11.41 21.74
CA LYS A 3 6.36 10.33 21.53
C LYS A 3 5.02 10.94 21.16
N GLU A 4 4.48 10.52 20.03
CA GLU A 4 3.16 10.95 19.57
C GLU A 4 2.29 9.71 19.34
N LEU A 5 1.05 9.76 19.84
CA LEU A 5 0.07 8.70 19.69
C LEU A 5 -1.15 9.31 19.01
N GLU A 6 -1.36 8.90 17.77
CA GLU A 6 -2.48 9.36 16.96
C GLU A 6 -3.45 8.22 16.71
N GLY A 7 -4.73 8.49 16.91
CA GLY A 7 -5.84 7.60 16.60
C GLY A 7 -6.84 8.33 15.72
N GLY A 8 -7.12 7.79 14.54
CA GLY A 8 -8.00 8.43 13.57
C GLY A 8 -8.73 7.42 12.68
N PRO A 9 -9.73 7.88 11.91
CA PRO A 9 -10.35 7.02 10.91
C PRO A 9 -9.32 6.58 9.85
N VAL A 10 -9.44 5.35 9.37
CA VAL A 10 -8.65 4.89 8.22
C VAL A 10 -9.08 5.67 6.98
N ALA A 11 -8.14 6.22 6.22
CA ALA A 11 -8.44 6.93 4.98
C ALA A 11 -9.16 5.99 3.98
N GLY A 12 -10.40 6.34 3.61
CA GLY A 12 -11.15 5.70 2.54
C GLY A 12 -12.04 4.51 2.93
N GLY A 13 -12.27 4.22 4.22
CA GLY A 13 -13.07 3.06 4.63
C GLY A 13 -13.66 3.12 6.04
N SER A 14 -14.35 2.05 6.44
CA SER A 14 -14.79 1.84 7.82
C SER A 14 -13.65 1.21 8.62
N GLY A 15 -13.07 1.93 9.58
CA GLY A 15 -11.97 1.41 10.40
C GLY A 15 -11.25 2.47 11.19
N SER A 16 -10.38 2.04 12.09
CA SER A 16 -9.51 2.89 12.90
C SER A 16 -8.05 2.60 12.63
N TYR A 17 -7.26 3.66 12.45
CA TYR A 17 -5.81 3.62 12.34
C TYR A 17 -5.20 4.17 13.63
N TYR A 18 -4.28 3.41 14.19
CA TYR A 18 -3.52 3.78 15.38
C TYR A 18 -2.05 3.85 14.99
N SER A 19 -1.35 4.90 15.39
CA SER A 19 0.08 4.96 15.19
C SER A 19 0.84 5.47 16.39
N VAL A 20 2.09 5.02 16.48
CA VAL A 20 3.06 5.47 17.48
C VAL A 20 4.31 5.94 16.75
N SER A 21 4.64 7.20 16.95
CA SER A 21 5.85 7.83 16.41
C SER A 21 6.88 8.04 17.51
N PHE A 22 8.13 7.74 17.17
CA PHE A 22 9.31 8.14 17.93
C PHE A 22 10.18 8.98 17.02
N GLY A 23 10.61 10.14 17.47
CA GLY A 23 11.57 10.93 16.73
C GLY A 23 12.48 11.73 17.61
N ASP A 24 13.57 12.18 17.01
CA ASP A 24 14.48 13.13 17.61
C ASP A 24 15.04 14.08 16.56
N GLY A 25 15.40 15.27 17.02
CA GLY A 25 16.03 16.32 16.22
C GLY A 25 17.15 16.96 17.02
N ALA A 26 18.20 17.38 16.34
CA ALA A 26 19.31 18.11 16.92
C ALA A 26 19.68 19.30 16.04
N GLU A 27 19.73 20.47 16.65
CA GLU A 27 20.29 21.66 16.03
C GLU A 27 21.82 21.50 15.97
N VAL A 28 22.36 21.52 14.75
CA VAL A 28 23.80 21.40 14.51
C VAL A 28 24.44 22.80 14.49
N SER A 29 23.70 23.78 14.01
CA SER A 29 24.09 25.18 13.92
C SER A 29 22.81 26.03 13.82
N GLU A 30 22.94 27.34 14.01
CA GLU A 30 21.83 28.28 13.85
C GLU A 30 21.17 28.09 12.48
N GLY A 31 19.88 27.76 12.49
CA GLY A 31 19.08 27.51 11.30
C GLY A 31 19.34 26.16 10.61
N ILE A 32 20.14 25.26 11.18
CA ILE A 32 20.39 23.92 10.66
C ILE A 32 20.02 22.85 11.70
N GLU A 33 19.02 22.04 11.38
CA GLU A 33 18.56 20.93 12.21
C GLU A 33 18.67 19.62 11.43
N VAL A 34 19.15 18.56 12.09
CA VAL A 34 19.02 17.19 11.59
C VAL A 34 17.98 16.46 12.42
N PHE A 35 17.13 15.68 11.76
CA PHE A 35 16.08 14.94 12.46
C PHE A 35 15.91 13.54 11.88
N GLY A 36 15.40 12.66 12.73
CA GLY A 36 15.02 11.31 12.35
C GLY A 36 13.81 10.85 13.13
N SER A 37 12.97 10.04 12.51
CA SER A 37 11.80 9.46 13.15
C SER A 37 11.48 8.06 12.64
N VAL A 38 10.77 7.30 13.46
CA VAL A 38 10.18 6.01 13.11
C VAL A 38 8.74 6.01 13.62
N ASN A 39 7.81 5.69 12.73
CA ASN A 39 6.39 5.53 12.99
C ASN A 39 5.97 4.08 12.77
N PHE A 40 5.16 3.56 13.68
CA PHE A 40 4.55 2.23 13.58
C PHE A 40 3.03 2.39 13.48
N GLY A 41 2.45 1.90 12.39
CA GLY A 41 1.03 1.96 12.08
C GLY A 41 0.31 0.63 12.25
N TYR A 42 -0.81 0.64 12.96
CA TYR A 42 -1.71 -0.49 13.14
C TYR A 42 -3.12 -0.13 12.68
N SER A 43 -3.72 -0.97 11.83
CA SER A 43 -5.03 -0.72 11.26
C SER A 43 -6.03 -1.77 11.73
N VAL A 44 -7.23 -1.31 12.06
CA VAL A 44 -8.38 -2.14 12.42
C VAL A 44 -9.53 -1.82 11.48
N ARG A 45 -9.92 -2.80 10.68
CA ARG A 45 -11.03 -2.74 9.72
C ARG A 45 -11.94 -3.95 9.97
N PRO A 46 -13.22 -3.92 9.55
CA PRO A 46 -14.07 -5.09 9.60
C PRO A 46 -13.37 -6.29 8.94
N GLN A 47 -13.23 -7.39 9.69
CA GLN A 47 -12.60 -8.65 9.25
C GLN A 47 -11.08 -8.60 8.99
N LEU A 48 -10.42 -7.44 9.15
CA LEU A 48 -8.97 -7.30 8.93
C LEU A 48 -8.30 -6.40 9.96
N GLN A 49 -7.27 -6.92 10.59
CA GLN A 49 -6.43 -6.15 11.50
C GLN A 49 -4.98 -6.54 11.35
N GLY A 50 -4.08 -5.58 11.53
CA GLY A 50 -2.65 -5.85 11.42
C GLY A 50 -1.78 -4.62 11.36
N TRP A 51 -0.47 -4.86 11.32
CA TRP A 51 0.52 -3.82 11.08
C TRP A 51 0.43 -3.34 9.64
N GLN A 52 -0.01 -2.10 9.47
CA GLN A 52 -0.22 -1.51 8.16
C GLN A 52 1.13 -1.10 7.55
N ASP A 53 1.95 -0.41 8.34
CA ASP A 53 3.20 0.18 7.90
C ASP A 53 4.14 0.48 9.07
N VAL A 54 5.43 0.48 8.74
CA VAL A 54 6.52 0.98 9.59
C VAL A 54 7.28 1.98 8.73
N THR A 55 7.20 3.26 9.08
CA THR A 55 7.80 4.34 8.31
C THR A 55 8.97 4.92 9.07
N ALA A 56 10.14 5.00 8.44
CA ALA A 56 11.29 5.70 8.96
C ALA A 56 11.60 6.91 8.09
N SER A 57 11.97 8.01 8.73
CA SER A 57 12.27 9.27 8.08
C SER A 57 13.59 9.81 8.62
N ALA A 58 14.40 10.40 7.76
CA ALA A 58 15.59 11.14 8.14
C ALA A 58 15.70 12.38 7.27
N GLY A 59 16.05 13.52 7.86
CA GLY A 59 16.07 14.77 7.12
C GLY A 59 16.92 15.84 7.76
N VAL A 60 17.03 16.94 7.01
CA VAL A 60 17.73 18.16 7.39
C VAL A 60 16.81 19.34 7.12
N SER A 61 16.74 20.25 8.08
CA SER A 61 16.11 21.57 7.93
C SER A 61 17.19 22.64 7.88
N LEU A 62 17.11 23.54 6.90
CA LEU A 62 18.04 24.62 6.59
C LEU A 62 17.24 25.91 6.39
N PHE A 63 17.23 26.80 7.39
CA PHE A 63 16.58 28.12 7.33
C PHE A 63 15.14 28.08 6.78
N GLY A 64 14.34 27.12 7.24
CA GLY A 64 12.96 26.92 6.81
C GLY A 64 12.78 25.97 5.61
N LEU A 65 13.85 25.59 4.89
CA LEU A 65 13.83 24.52 3.89
C LEU A 65 14.07 23.17 4.55
N THR A 66 13.10 22.27 4.50
CA THR A 66 13.22 20.90 5.00
C THR A 66 13.30 19.89 3.85
N LEU A 67 14.38 19.11 3.84
CA LEU A 67 14.56 17.96 2.96
C LEU A 67 14.56 16.69 3.82
N SER A 68 13.71 15.72 3.50
CA SER A 68 13.73 14.41 4.16
C SER A 68 13.64 13.26 3.17
N TYR A 69 14.34 12.19 3.50
CA TYR A 69 14.18 10.88 2.89
C TYR A 69 13.31 10.01 3.80
N ASN A 70 12.36 9.31 3.19
CA ASN A 70 11.38 8.50 3.89
C ASN A 70 11.37 7.11 3.29
N ILE A 71 11.25 6.09 4.14
CA ILE A 71 11.08 4.70 3.77
C ILE A 71 9.93 4.09 4.57
N ALA A 72 8.98 3.45 3.91
CA ALA A 72 7.90 2.71 4.56
C ALA A 72 7.98 1.23 4.21
N TYR A 73 7.98 0.38 5.23
CA TYR A 73 7.80 -1.06 5.11
C TYR A 73 6.35 -1.44 5.40
N ARG A 74 5.76 -2.32 4.58
CA ARG A 74 4.38 -2.81 4.71
C ARG A 74 4.40 -4.31 5.09
N PRO A 75 4.25 -4.64 6.38
CA PRO A 75 4.27 -6.03 6.84
C PRO A 75 3.09 -6.83 6.28
N ASP A 76 1.87 -6.32 6.46
CA ASP A 76 0.64 -6.94 6.00
C ASP A 76 0.11 -6.27 4.73
N LEU A 77 0.29 -6.94 3.59
CA LEU A 77 -0.15 -6.42 2.29
C LEU A 77 -1.67 -6.49 2.10
N ARG A 78 -2.39 -7.28 2.91
CA ARG A 78 -3.86 -7.42 2.80
C ARG A 78 -4.56 -6.10 3.12
N LEU A 79 -3.98 -5.29 4.02
CA LEU A 79 -4.48 -3.96 4.39
C LEU A 79 -4.37 -2.93 3.26
N HIS A 80 -3.59 -3.25 2.21
CA HIS A 80 -3.38 -2.41 1.04
C HIS A 80 -4.06 -2.99 -0.22
N ASP A 81 -4.80 -4.08 -0.08
CA ASP A 81 -5.56 -4.69 -1.17
C ASP A 81 -7.01 -4.14 -1.16
N PRO A 82 -7.42 -3.31 -2.15
CA PRO A 82 -8.77 -2.75 -2.22
C PRO A 82 -9.86 -3.82 -2.41
N TYR A 83 -9.49 -5.04 -2.83
CA TYR A 83 -10.44 -6.15 -2.96
C TYR A 83 -10.75 -6.84 -1.64
N TYR A 84 -10.06 -6.48 -0.55
CA TYR A 84 -10.37 -6.98 0.78
C TYR A 84 -11.65 -6.35 1.35
N GLU A 85 -11.85 -5.04 1.15
CA GLU A 85 -13.03 -4.31 1.68
C GLU A 85 -14.26 -4.38 0.78
N SER A 86 -14.05 -4.59 -0.53
CA SER A 86 -15.17 -4.69 -1.46
C SER A 86 -15.85 -6.06 -1.30
N ASN A 87 -17.02 -6.03 -0.67
CA ASN A 87 -18.06 -7.06 -0.76
C ASN A 87 -18.55 -7.32 -2.21
N GLN A 88 -17.74 -7.03 -3.24
CA GLN A 88 -17.91 -7.56 -4.59
C GLN A 88 -17.50 -9.05 -4.60
N GLY A 89 -18.42 -9.87 -4.05
CA GLY A 89 -18.65 -11.30 -4.31
C GLY A 89 -17.44 -12.19 -4.60
N GLY A 90 -16.71 -12.60 -3.57
CA GLY A 90 -15.73 -13.67 -3.69
C GLY A 90 -15.01 -13.98 -2.38
N GLU A 91 -15.74 -14.64 -1.47
CA GLU A 91 -15.26 -15.55 -0.42
C GLU A 91 -13.94 -15.20 0.26
N ALA A 92 -14.04 -14.60 1.45
CA ALA A 92 -12.90 -14.37 2.34
C ALA A 92 -12.28 -15.66 2.93
N HIS A 93 -12.85 -16.84 2.71
CA HIS A 93 -12.43 -18.06 3.42
C HIS A 93 -12.50 -19.39 2.65
N GLU A 94 -12.99 -19.44 1.42
CA GLU A 94 -13.12 -20.68 0.64
C GLU A 94 -12.62 -20.35 -0.78
N ASP A 95 -11.46 -20.88 -1.16
CA ASP A 95 -11.37 -21.97 -2.11
C ASP A 95 -9.89 -22.36 -2.21
N LEU A 96 -9.61 -23.66 -2.03
CA LEU A 96 -8.50 -24.50 -2.54
C LEU A 96 -7.11 -23.86 -2.82
N PRO A 97 -6.01 -24.64 -2.75
CA PRO A 97 -4.68 -24.14 -3.09
C PRO A 97 -4.66 -23.45 -4.47
N VAL A 98 -4.55 -22.12 -4.45
CA VAL A 98 -4.73 -21.18 -5.57
C VAL A 98 -3.81 -21.45 -6.77
N TRP A 99 -2.74 -22.21 -6.54
CA TRP A 99 -1.82 -22.68 -7.58
C TRP A 99 -2.43 -23.70 -8.55
N ILE A 100 -3.49 -24.42 -8.15
CA ILE A 100 -4.09 -25.51 -8.97
C ILE A 100 -5.14 -24.97 -9.96
N LEU A 101 -5.82 -23.87 -9.64
CA LEU A 101 -6.90 -23.31 -10.47
C LEU A 101 -6.50 -22.07 -11.27
N GLY A 102 -5.25 -21.59 -11.16
CA GLY A 102 -4.79 -20.38 -11.86
C GLY A 102 -5.55 -19.11 -11.49
N ARG A 103 -6.35 -19.14 -10.42
CA ARG A 103 -7.13 -18.01 -9.91
C ARG A 103 -6.20 -17.04 -9.18
N SER A 104 -6.50 -15.75 -9.18
CA SER A 104 -5.79 -14.77 -8.37
C SER A 104 -6.66 -14.41 -7.17
N ASN A 105 -6.20 -14.69 -5.95
CA ASN A 105 -7.00 -14.47 -4.74
C ASN A 105 -6.77 -13.08 -4.12
N ARG A 106 -7.61 -12.72 -3.15
CA ARG A 106 -7.53 -11.52 -2.28
C ARG A 106 -6.36 -11.56 -1.28
N SER A 107 -5.40 -12.46 -1.46
CA SER A 107 -4.28 -12.70 -0.55
C SER A 107 -2.95 -12.89 -1.27
N ASP A 108 -2.90 -12.71 -2.59
CA ASP A 108 -1.69 -12.86 -3.39
C ASP A 108 -0.77 -11.63 -3.31
N GLY A 109 -1.23 -10.58 -2.62
CA GLY A 109 -0.51 -9.31 -2.46
C GLY A 109 -0.34 -8.59 -3.79
N ARG A 110 -1.30 -8.75 -4.71
CA ARG A 110 -1.32 -8.07 -6.01
C ARG A 110 -2.55 -7.18 -6.13
N ILE A 111 -2.41 -6.08 -6.84
CA ILE A 111 -3.53 -5.21 -7.21
C ILE A 111 -3.64 -5.16 -8.72
N GLU A 112 -4.77 -4.68 -9.22
CA GLU A 112 -4.90 -4.38 -10.64
C GLU A 112 -3.77 -3.45 -11.11
N ASP A 113 -3.24 -3.71 -12.30
CA ASP A 113 -2.19 -2.92 -12.93
C ASP A 113 -2.81 -1.98 -13.99
N PRO A 114 -3.02 -0.69 -13.67
CA PRO A 114 -3.61 0.25 -14.61
C PRO A 114 -2.80 0.40 -15.89
N SER A 115 -1.47 0.27 -15.81
CA SER A 115 -0.57 0.43 -16.95
C SER A 115 -0.74 -0.67 -18.01
N LYS A 116 -1.24 -1.84 -17.59
CA LYS A 116 -1.51 -2.99 -18.46
C LYS A 116 -3.00 -3.23 -18.70
N LYS A 117 -3.86 -2.48 -18.02
CA LYS A 117 -5.31 -2.55 -18.20
C LYS A 117 -5.78 -1.68 -19.36
N TYR A 118 -5.26 -0.47 -19.47
CA TYR A 118 -5.77 0.55 -20.39
C TYR A 118 -4.92 0.66 -21.67
N GLY A 119 -5.57 1.02 -22.79
CA GLY A 119 -4.93 1.24 -24.09
C GLY A 119 -5.21 0.14 -25.12
N TYR A 120 -5.23 0.49 -26.41
CA TYR A 120 -5.65 -0.42 -27.49
C TYR A 120 -4.86 -1.73 -27.57
N ILE A 121 -3.54 -1.66 -27.43
CA ILE A 121 -2.65 -2.83 -27.46
C ILE A 121 -2.93 -3.73 -26.25
N ASN A 122 -3.04 -3.13 -25.07
CA ASN A 122 -3.33 -3.86 -23.84
C ASN A 122 -4.71 -4.53 -23.89
N THR A 123 -5.73 -3.85 -24.41
CA THR A 123 -7.06 -4.44 -24.62
C THR A 123 -6.99 -5.67 -25.52
N TYR A 124 -6.27 -5.59 -26.66
CA TYR A 124 -6.12 -6.71 -27.57
C TYR A 124 -5.38 -7.89 -26.90
N VAL A 125 -4.26 -7.63 -26.23
CA VAL A 125 -3.50 -8.66 -25.51
C VAL A 125 -4.35 -9.30 -24.42
N ASN A 126 -5.05 -8.51 -23.62
CA ASN A 126 -5.91 -8.99 -22.54
C ASN A 126 -7.08 -9.83 -23.09
N GLN A 127 -7.65 -9.47 -24.24
CA GLN A 127 -8.68 -10.26 -24.92
C GLN A 127 -8.13 -11.60 -25.44
N GLN A 128 -6.93 -11.62 -26.01
CA GLN A 128 -6.32 -12.89 -26.46
C GLN A 128 -6.04 -13.83 -25.28
N ILE A 129 -5.50 -13.30 -24.18
CA ILE A 129 -5.28 -14.06 -22.95
C ILE A 129 -6.62 -14.59 -22.41
N GLN A 130 -7.63 -13.73 -22.36
CA GLN A 130 -8.99 -14.10 -21.94
C GLN A 130 -9.55 -15.26 -22.77
N ASN A 131 -9.45 -15.18 -24.10
CA ASN A 131 -9.94 -16.21 -25.01
C ASN A 131 -9.19 -17.54 -24.82
N VAL A 132 -7.87 -17.51 -24.63
CA VAL A 132 -7.09 -18.73 -24.35
C VAL A 132 -7.53 -19.35 -23.03
N LEU A 133 -7.69 -18.56 -21.97
CA LEU A 133 -8.09 -19.04 -20.65
C LEU A 133 -9.51 -19.64 -20.67
N GLN A 134 -10.47 -18.98 -21.31
CA GLN A 134 -11.84 -19.49 -21.45
C GLN A 134 -11.91 -20.80 -22.26
N ASN A 135 -11.01 -20.99 -23.24
CA ASN A 135 -10.99 -22.20 -24.08
C ASN A 135 -10.17 -23.35 -23.49
N THR A 136 -9.17 -23.07 -22.65
CA THR A 136 -8.20 -24.08 -22.16
C THR A 136 -8.61 -24.68 -20.82
N SER A 137 -9.47 -24.00 -20.06
CA SER A 137 -9.73 -24.40 -18.69
C SER A 137 -11.12 -24.99 -18.50
N SER A 138 -11.20 -26.09 -17.74
CA SER A 138 -12.42 -26.59 -17.11
C SER A 138 -13.02 -25.61 -16.08
N LEU A 139 -12.53 -24.36 -16.03
CA LEU A 139 -12.89 -23.30 -15.09
C LEU A 139 -14.17 -22.55 -15.48
N GLY A 140 -14.80 -22.89 -16.61
CA GLY A 140 -16.08 -22.34 -17.03
C GLY A 140 -15.99 -20.89 -17.53
N ALA A 141 -17.03 -20.46 -18.24
CA ALA A 141 -17.16 -19.17 -18.92
C ALA A 141 -17.05 -17.92 -18.03
N ASN A 142 -16.82 -18.06 -16.72
CA ASN A 142 -16.93 -17.01 -15.71
C ASN A 142 -15.59 -16.44 -15.24
N TYR A 143 -14.44 -16.92 -15.74
CA TYR A 143 -13.16 -16.30 -15.42
C TYR A 143 -12.96 -15.01 -16.22
N THR A 144 -12.61 -13.90 -15.57
CA THR A 144 -12.21 -12.64 -16.23
C THR A 144 -10.74 -12.35 -15.90
N TYR A 145 -9.92 -12.23 -16.94
CA TYR A 145 -8.52 -11.88 -16.83
C TYR A 145 -8.36 -10.40 -16.50
N THR A 146 -7.77 -10.13 -15.35
CA THR A 146 -7.36 -8.80 -14.93
C THR A 146 -5.84 -8.76 -14.81
N PRO A 147 -5.13 -7.88 -15.53
CA PRO A 147 -3.70 -7.72 -15.34
C PRO A 147 -3.43 -7.19 -13.94
N ARG A 148 -2.54 -7.88 -13.19
CA ARG A 148 -2.20 -7.53 -11.81
C ARG A 148 -0.71 -7.24 -11.65
N GLN A 149 -0.39 -6.33 -10.74
CA GLN A 149 0.97 -5.99 -10.29
C GLN A 149 1.11 -6.29 -8.80
N LYS A 150 2.33 -6.61 -8.36
CA LYS A 150 2.61 -6.89 -6.95
C LYS A 150 2.59 -5.59 -6.13
N ILE A 151 1.93 -5.60 -4.99
CA ILE A 151 1.99 -4.49 -4.04
C ILE A 151 3.43 -4.40 -3.52
N PRO A 152 4.11 -3.24 -3.66
CA PRO A 152 5.46 -3.07 -3.16
C PRO A 152 5.44 -3.10 -1.62
N ARG A 153 6.36 -3.90 -1.04
CA ARG A 153 6.55 -3.98 0.41
C ARG A 153 7.32 -2.80 0.97
N TYR A 154 8.18 -2.21 0.14
CA TYR A 154 8.99 -1.06 0.49
C TYR A 154 8.57 0.09 -0.41
N LEU A 155 8.30 1.22 0.21
CA LEU A 155 8.12 2.49 -0.47
C LEU A 155 9.21 3.44 -0.01
N TRP A 156 9.69 4.26 -0.92
CA TRP A 156 10.62 5.33 -0.62
C TRP A 156 10.18 6.60 -1.32
N TRP A 157 10.35 7.73 -0.65
CA TRP A 157 10.09 9.03 -1.24
C TRP A 157 10.96 10.09 -0.58
N VAL A 158 11.19 11.17 -1.32
CA VAL A 158 11.85 12.37 -0.82
C VAL A 158 10.76 13.42 -0.62
N SER A 159 10.71 14.00 0.57
CA SER A 159 9.84 15.13 0.87
C SER A 159 10.66 16.40 0.92
N ILE A 160 10.21 17.41 0.19
CA ILE A 160 10.77 18.76 0.20
C ILE A 160 9.66 19.68 0.67
N SER A 161 9.94 20.48 1.69
CA SER A 161 8.99 21.47 2.22
C SER A 161 9.73 22.76 2.56
N TYR A 162 9.05 23.89 2.44
CA TYR A 162 9.60 25.19 2.80
C TYR A 162 8.58 25.93 3.66
N GLY A 163 8.94 26.24 4.89
CA GLY A 163 8.15 27.05 5.81
C GLY A 163 8.54 28.51 5.70
N PHE A 164 7.60 29.38 5.36
CA PHE A 164 7.74 30.83 5.52
C PHE A 164 7.04 31.25 6.82
N SER A 165 7.78 31.92 7.71
CA SER A 165 7.17 32.70 8.79
C SER A 165 7.10 34.14 8.31
N ILE A 166 5.88 34.70 8.23
CA ILE A 166 5.64 36.14 8.08
C ILE A 166 5.65 36.77 9.48
#